data_AF-U6RIY3-F1
#
_entry.id   AF-U6RIY3-F1
#
_cell.length_a   1.000
_cell.length_b   1.000
_cell.length_c   1.000
_cell.angle_alpha   90.00
_cell.angle_beta   90.00
_cell.angle_gamma   90.00
#
_symmetry.space_group_name_H-M   'P 1'
#
loop_
_entity.id
_entity.type
_entity.pdbx_description
1 polymer ?
#
loop_
_entity_poly.entity_id
_entity_poly.type
_entity_poly.pdbx_seq_one_letter_code
_entity_poly.pdbx_strand_id
1 'polypeptide(L)'
;MERQTKITKEIKELKNKQALLYATIKMNSNYYNGESEIAVSKLVKLTSIPESTIKKNRPELLDSGIFTKWEHFTDQWGHTRIRYQMNIEPENYIRLKNDYLKDTKLTPDEKGFLLKLKCLTLNNTNLIAMNITNIRKELELGKNNLIVDTLINKGYIHKFDSTHFYILNTNILFTSNEDREATYRIIESFGHCPQFCVNRKLQDSGFILESCFQI
;
A
#
# COMPACT_ATOMS: atom_id res chain seq x y z
N MET A 1 4.99 -18.86 -5.67
CA MET A 1 3.58 -18.60 -6.02
C MET A 1 3.22 -17.20 -5.59
N GLU A 2 2.88 -16.35 -6.55
CA GLU A 2 2.41 -14.97 -6.32
C GLU A 2 1.01 -15.04 -5.68
N ARG A 3 0.86 -14.53 -4.46
CA ARG A 3 -0.42 -14.55 -3.73
C ARG A 3 -0.97 -13.13 -3.70
N GLN A 4 -2.26 -12.99 -3.99
CA GLN A 4 -2.96 -11.71 -3.93
C GLN A 4 -4.25 -11.80 -3.13
N THR A 5 -4.71 -10.68 -2.61
CA THR A 5 -6.02 -10.56 -1.93
C THR A 5 -6.65 -9.20 -2.22
N LYS A 6 -7.96 -9.12 -2.04
CA LYS A 6 -8.72 -7.87 -1.98
C LYS A 6 -8.67 -7.33 -0.54
N ILE A 7 -8.35 -6.04 -0.39
CA ILE A 7 -8.30 -5.31 0.88
C ILE A 7 -9.33 -4.19 0.81
N THR A 8 -10.25 -4.07 1.76
CA THR A 8 -11.23 -2.97 1.79
C THR A 8 -10.54 -1.60 1.83
N LYS A 9 -11.11 -0.58 1.18
CA LYS A 9 -10.63 0.81 1.27
C LYS A 9 -10.93 1.48 2.61
N GLU A 10 -11.76 0.87 3.45
CA GLU A 10 -12.02 1.32 4.83
C GLU A 10 -10.75 1.36 5.69
N ILE A 11 -9.68 0.66 5.29
CA ILE A 11 -8.37 0.74 5.96
C ILE A 11 -7.81 2.17 6.03
N LYS A 12 -8.33 3.11 5.21
CA LYS A 12 -7.93 4.52 5.24
C LYS A 12 -8.21 5.18 6.59
N GLU A 13 -9.22 4.72 7.30
CA GLU A 13 -9.62 5.23 8.63
C GLU A 13 -8.74 4.68 9.76
N LEU A 14 -7.90 3.67 9.48
CA LEU A 14 -7.03 3.05 10.48
C LEU A 14 -5.73 3.83 10.65
N LYS A 15 -5.05 3.62 11.80
CA LYS A 15 -3.66 4.03 11.95
C LYS A 15 -2.77 3.22 11.01
N ASN A 16 -1.62 3.78 10.61
CA ASN A 16 -0.71 3.14 9.66
C ASN A 16 -0.38 1.68 10.04
N LYS A 17 0.05 1.44 11.28
CA LYS A 17 0.35 0.08 11.78
C LYS A 17 -0.87 -0.84 11.80
N GLN A 18 -2.05 -0.30 12.06
CA GLN A 18 -3.31 -1.06 12.05
C GLN A 18 -3.71 -1.45 10.63
N ALA A 19 -3.59 -0.54 9.65
CA ALA A 19 -3.80 -0.83 8.23
C ALA A 19 -2.86 -1.94 7.73
N LEU A 20 -1.57 -1.90 8.12
CA LEU A 20 -0.62 -2.96 7.79
C LEU A 20 -0.97 -4.30 8.47
N LEU A 21 -1.39 -4.27 9.73
CA LEU A 21 -1.83 -5.46 10.46
C LEU A 21 -3.04 -6.09 9.79
N TYR A 22 -4.08 -5.30 9.49
CA TYR A 22 -5.27 -5.77 8.78
C TYR A 22 -4.90 -6.41 7.43
N ALA A 23 -4.12 -5.70 6.61
CA ALA A 23 -3.69 -6.21 5.31
C ALA A 23 -2.91 -7.53 5.41
N THR A 24 -2.07 -7.68 6.45
CA THR A 24 -1.30 -8.91 6.70
C THR A 24 -2.19 -10.06 7.17
N ILE A 25 -3.16 -9.79 8.05
CA ILE A 25 -4.15 -10.77 8.51
C ILE A 25 -4.98 -11.25 7.32
N LYS A 26 -5.47 -10.33 6.49
CA LYS A 26 -6.25 -10.62 5.29
C LYS A 26 -5.45 -11.40 4.24
N MET A 27 -4.19 -11.03 4.02
CA MET A 27 -3.28 -11.80 3.16
C MET A 27 -3.04 -13.24 3.66
N ASN A 28 -3.27 -13.52 4.94
CA ASN A 28 -3.14 -14.84 5.53
C ASN A 28 -4.48 -15.49 5.85
N SER A 29 -5.61 -14.89 5.43
CA SER A 29 -6.92 -15.52 5.61
C SER A 29 -7.11 -16.65 4.61
N ASN A 30 -7.98 -17.59 4.94
CA ASN A 30 -8.50 -18.56 4.00
C ASN A 30 -9.28 -17.80 2.91
N TYR A 31 -9.05 -18.20 1.66
CA TYR A 31 -9.60 -17.53 0.48
C TYR A 31 -11.11 -17.74 0.33
N TYR A 32 -11.61 -18.91 0.75
CA TYR A 32 -13.00 -19.33 0.53
C TYR A 32 -13.96 -18.82 1.60
N ASN A 33 -13.49 -18.70 2.84
CA ASN A 33 -14.34 -18.29 3.95
C ASN A 33 -13.88 -16.98 4.60
N GLY A 34 -12.72 -16.42 4.26
CA GLY A 34 -12.24 -15.15 4.84
C GLY A 34 -11.74 -15.24 6.28
N GLU A 35 -11.63 -16.44 6.84
CA GLU A 35 -11.18 -16.67 8.21
C GLU A 35 -9.65 -16.61 8.33
N SER A 36 -9.12 -16.05 9.41
CA SER A 36 -7.68 -16.07 9.71
C SER A 36 -7.44 -16.33 11.19
N GLU A 37 -6.51 -17.23 11.50
CA GLU A 37 -6.07 -17.53 12.87
C GLU A 37 -4.57 -17.21 13.04
N ILE A 38 -4.09 -16.21 12.30
CA ILE A 38 -2.67 -15.91 12.24
C ILE A 38 -2.06 -15.62 13.63
N ALA A 39 -1.03 -16.38 13.97
CA ALA A 39 -0.29 -16.22 15.21
C ALA A 39 0.41 -14.86 15.30
N VAL A 40 0.52 -14.32 16.52
CA VAL A 40 1.22 -13.05 16.79
C VAL A 40 2.67 -13.10 16.34
N SER A 41 3.37 -14.21 16.60
CA SER A 41 4.75 -14.43 16.15
C SER A 41 4.88 -14.34 14.62
N LYS A 42 3.91 -14.86 13.87
CA LYS A 42 3.87 -14.74 12.42
C LYS A 42 3.58 -13.31 11.96
N LEU A 43 2.70 -12.58 12.66
CA LEU A 43 2.48 -11.15 12.40
C LEU A 43 3.76 -10.33 12.61
N VAL A 44 4.51 -10.58 13.69
CA VAL A 44 5.81 -9.93 13.94
C VAL A 44 6.76 -10.18 12.76
N LYS A 45 6.88 -11.45 12.33
CA LYS A 45 7.77 -11.83 11.21
C LYS A 45 7.37 -11.17 9.89
N LEU A 46 6.08 -11.05 9.59
CA LEU A 46 5.60 -10.53 8.30
C LEU A 46 5.53 -9.00 8.24
N THR A 47 5.31 -8.34 9.36
CA THR A 47 5.14 -6.88 9.42
C THR A 47 6.37 -6.15 9.91
N SER A 48 7.32 -6.85 10.55
CA SER A 48 8.41 -6.27 11.33
C SER A 48 7.95 -5.34 12.47
N ILE A 49 6.68 -5.44 12.89
CA ILE A 49 6.15 -4.71 14.05
C ILE A 49 6.45 -5.53 15.31
N PRO A 50 7.07 -4.95 16.35
CA PRO A 50 7.32 -5.66 17.61
C PRO A 50 6.04 -6.15 18.27
N GLU A 51 6.10 -7.31 18.93
CA GLU A 51 4.95 -7.94 19.58
C GLU A 51 4.22 -7.00 20.56
N SER A 52 4.97 -6.24 21.37
CA SER A 52 4.42 -5.25 22.31
C SER A 52 3.56 -4.20 21.59
N THR A 53 4.01 -3.74 20.42
CA THR A 53 3.28 -2.77 19.60
C THR A 53 2.04 -3.41 18.98
N ILE A 54 2.12 -4.66 18.53
CA ILE A 54 0.95 -5.38 18.01
C ILE A 54 -0.10 -5.55 19.12
N LYS A 55 0.32 -6.01 20.31
CA LYS A 55 -0.57 -6.17 21.48
C LYS A 55 -1.26 -4.85 21.85
N LYS A 56 -0.55 -3.71 21.76
CA LYS A 56 -1.11 -2.38 22.01
C LYS A 56 -2.13 -1.92 20.94
N ASN A 57 -1.85 -2.15 19.66
CA ASN A 57 -2.69 -1.64 18.56
C ASN A 57 -3.89 -2.53 18.24
N ARG A 58 -3.82 -3.81 18.63
CA ARG A 58 -4.81 -4.82 18.25
C ARG A 58 -6.20 -4.59 18.86
N PRO A 59 -6.38 -4.24 20.14
CA PRO A 59 -7.71 -3.96 20.69
C PRO A 59 -8.43 -2.88 19.90
N GLU A 60 -7.78 -1.74 19.67
CA GLU A 60 -8.34 -0.64 18.88
C GLU A 60 -8.64 -1.05 17.42
N LEU A 61 -7.83 -1.94 16.82
CA LEU A 61 -8.13 -2.48 15.50
C LEU A 61 -9.36 -3.41 15.51
N LEU A 62 -9.57 -4.19 16.57
CA LEU A 62 -10.76 -5.03 16.73
C LEU A 62 -12.02 -4.16 16.93
N ASP A 63 -11.89 -3.09 17.72
CA ASP A 63 -12.97 -2.15 18.03
C ASP A 63 -13.36 -1.27 16.83
N SER A 64 -12.49 -1.16 15.81
CA SER A 64 -12.77 -0.40 14.58
C SER A 64 -13.93 -0.94 13.74
N GLY A 65 -14.38 -2.17 13.99
CA GLY A 65 -15.45 -2.81 13.22
C GLY A 65 -15.06 -3.30 11.82
N ILE A 66 -13.78 -3.19 11.43
CA ILE A 66 -13.31 -3.60 10.10
C ILE A 66 -13.34 -5.13 9.88
N PHE A 67 -13.41 -5.91 10.96
CA PHE A 67 -13.65 -7.35 10.92
C PHE A 67 -15.15 -7.60 11.05
N THR A 68 -15.71 -8.47 10.20
CA THR A 68 -17.14 -8.79 10.28
C THR A 68 -17.48 -9.60 11.54
N LYS A 69 -16.51 -10.37 12.05
CA LYS A 69 -16.56 -11.04 13.36
C LYS A 69 -15.13 -11.29 13.85
N TRP A 70 -14.93 -11.37 15.15
CA TRP A 70 -13.72 -11.92 15.75
C TRP A 70 -14.02 -12.59 17.08
N GLU A 71 -13.20 -13.57 17.47
CA GLU A 71 -13.36 -14.27 18.76
C GLU A 71 -12.01 -14.79 19.29
N HIS A 72 -11.90 -14.84 20.62
CA HIS A 72 -10.79 -15.52 21.28
C HIS A 72 -11.05 -17.03 21.34
N PHE A 73 -10.00 -17.81 21.14
CA PHE A 73 -10.04 -19.26 21.36
C PHE A 73 -8.71 -19.76 21.90
N THR A 74 -8.71 -20.93 22.51
CA THR A 74 -7.49 -21.61 22.95
C THR A 74 -7.13 -22.66 21.91
N ASP A 75 -5.92 -22.61 21.36
CA ASP A 75 -5.45 -23.62 20.41
C ASP A 75 -5.15 -24.96 21.10
N GLN A 76 -4.90 -25.99 20.30
CA GLN A 76 -4.59 -27.35 20.80
C GLN A 76 -3.33 -27.43 21.68
N TRP A 77 -2.51 -26.37 21.72
CA TRP A 77 -1.31 -26.27 22.54
C TRP A 77 -1.53 -25.37 23.78
N GLY A 78 -2.76 -24.94 24.05
CA GLY A 78 -3.10 -24.12 25.22
C GLY A 78 -2.83 -22.62 25.03
N HIS A 79 -2.48 -22.16 23.83
CA HIS A 79 -2.25 -20.73 23.60
C HIS A 79 -3.55 -20.01 23.26
N THR A 80 -3.79 -18.85 23.87
CA THR A 80 -4.86 -17.95 23.48
C THR A 80 -4.57 -17.31 22.11
N ARG A 81 -5.48 -17.51 21.16
CA ARG A 81 -5.46 -16.99 19.79
C ARG A 81 -6.68 -16.10 19.53
N ILE A 82 -6.69 -15.50 18.36
CA ILE A 82 -7.84 -14.76 17.82
C ILE A 82 -8.15 -15.34 16.46
N ARG A 83 -9.43 -15.66 16.23
CA ARG A 83 -9.98 -15.96 14.93
C ARG A 83 -10.62 -14.69 14.38
N TYR A 84 -10.17 -14.25 13.21
CA TYR A 84 -10.68 -13.09 12.50
C TYR A 84 -11.55 -13.53 11.34
N GLN A 85 -12.71 -12.89 11.18
CA GLN A 85 -13.59 -13.06 10.03
C GLN A 85 -13.59 -11.77 9.21
N MET A 86 -13.34 -11.89 7.91
CA MET A 86 -13.23 -10.75 6.99
C MET A 86 -14.10 -10.96 5.75
N ASN A 87 -14.62 -9.88 5.19
CA ASN A 87 -15.29 -9.94 3.89
C ASN A 87 -14.30 -10.44 2.81
N ILE A 88 -14.68 -11.47 2.07
CA ILE A 88 -13.87 -12.07 0.99
C ILE A 88 -13.84 -11.14 -0.23
N GLU A 89 -14.99 -10.52 -0.54
CA GLU A 89 -15.21 -9.68 -1.70
C GLU A 89 -15.80 -8.33 -1.29
N PRO A 90 -15.00 -7.46 -0.65
CA PRO A 90 -15.43 -6.10 -0.38
C PRO A 90 -15.70 -5.37 -1.71
N GLU A 91 -16.78 -4.57 -1.78
CA GLU A 91 -17.14 -3.81 -2.99
C GLU A 91 -16.10 -2.72 -3.30
N ASN A 92 -15.72 -1.95 -2.28
CA ASN A 92 -14.70 -0.90 -2.37
C ASN A 92 -13.36 -1.42 -1.85
N TYR A 93 -12.54 -1.99 -2.74
CA TYR A 93 -11.30 -2.66 -2.36
C TYR A 93 -10.08 -2.14 -3.11
N ILE A 94 -8.87 -2.51 -2.70
CA ILE A 94 -7.58 -2.46 -3.44
C ILE A 94 -7.05 -3.90 -3.59
N ARG A 95 -6.30 -4.22 -4.65
CA ARG A 95 -5.61 -5.52 -4.75
C ARG A 95 -4.21 -5.42 -4.18
N LEU A 96 -3.88 -6.32 -3.27
CA LEU A 96 -2.56 -6.39 -2.65
C LEU A 96 -1.86 -7.68 -3.08
N LYS A 97 -0.62 -7.59 -3.53
CA LYS A 97 0.28 -8.74 -3.73
C LYS A 97 1.11 -9.00 -2.48
N ASN A 98 1.41 -10.26 -2.20
CA ASN A 98 2.23 -10.66 -1.06
C ASN A 98 3.65 -10.09 -1.07
N ASP A 99 4.19 -9.79 -2.25
CA ASP A 99 5.51 -9.17 -2.39
C ASP A 99 5.59 -7.78 -1.77
N TYR A 100 4.45 -7.08 -1.63
CA TYR A 100 4.38 -5.84 -0.86
C TYR A 100 4.86 -6.01 0.58
N LEU A 101 4.45 -7.10 1.24
CA LEU A 101 4.83 -7.37 2.63
C LEU A 101 6.32 -7.70 2.75
N LYS A 102 6.93 -8.23 1.68
CA LYS A 102 8.36 -8.60 1.63
C LYS A 102 9.29 -7.41 1.38
N ASP A 103 8.77 -6.24 1.02
CA ASP A 103 9.59 -5.06 0.76
C ASP A 103 10.33 -4.62 2.03
N THR A 104 11.66 -4.76 2.06
CA THR A 104 12.50 -4.43 3.22
C THR A 104 12.93 -2.97 3.27
N LYS A 105 12.72 -2.19 2.19
CA LYS A 105 13.09 -0.77 2.12
C LYS A 105 12.07 0.14 2.83
N LEU A 106 10.87 -0.39 3.07
CA LEU A 106 9.78 0.29 3.75
C LEU A 106 9.69 -0.14 5.21
N THR A 107 9.63 0.85 6.10
CA THR A 107 9.28 0.66 7.51
C THR A 107 7.81 0.21 7.64
N PRO A 108 7.41 -0.36 8.79
CA PRO A 108 6.02 -0.76 9.00
C PRO A 108 5.04 0.41 8.90
N ASP A 109 5.45 1.60 9.32
CA ASP A 109 4.61 2.81 9.26
C ASP A 109 4.44 3.29 7.82
N GLU A 110 5.51 3.32 7.04
CA GLU A 110 5.47 3.63 5.60
C GLU A 110 4.62 2.64 4.81
N LYS A 111 4.71 1.33 5.13
CA LYS A 111 3.85 0.32 4.50
C LYS A 111 2.37 0.55 4.82
N GLY A 112 2.07 0.86 6.07
CA GLY A 112 0.72 1.21 6.50
C GLY A 112 0.20 2.44 5.77
N PHE A 113 1.01 3.49 5.72
CA PHE A 113 0.67 4.74 5.07
C PHE A 113 0.45 4.58 3.57
N LEU A 114 1.32 3.87 2.85
CA LEU A 114 1.15 3.63 1.41
C LEU A 114 -0.16 2.88 1.08
N LEU A 115 -0.57 1.92 1.92
CA LEU A 115 -1.86 1.24 1.77
C LEU A 115 -3.04 2.21 1.94
N LYS A 116 -2.98 3.08 2.96
CA LYS A 116 -3.99 4.13 3.17
C LYS A 116 -4.01 5.13 2.03
N LEU A 117 -2.84 5.57 1.58
CA LEU A 117 -2.68 6.52 0.48
C LEU A 117 -3.28 5.96 -0.81
N LYS A 118 -3.11 4.66 -1.08
CA LYS A 118 -3.76 3.98 -2.20
C LYS A 118 -5.28 4.09 -2.17
N CYS A 119 -5.90 4.19 -1.00
CA CYS A 119 -7.36 4.31 -0.90
C CYS A 119 -7.87 5.66 -1.46
N LEU A 120 -7.00 6.67 -1.56
CA LEU A 120 -7.32 8.01 -2.10
C LEU A 120 -7.12 8.13 -3.62
N THR A 121 -6.66 7.09 -4.32
CA THR A 121 -6.43 7.17 -5.76
C THR A 121 -7.73 7.27 -6.55
N LEU A 122 -7.72 8.08 -7.60
CA LEU A 122 -8.88 8.29 -8.48
C LEU A 122 -9.12 7.08 -9.39
N ASN A 123 -10.39 6.72 -9.60
CA ASN A 123 -10.86 5.86 -10.69
C ASN A 123 -9.98 4.61 -10.95
N ASN A 124 -9.60 3.89 -9.90
CA ASN A 124 -8.77 2.69 -9.98
C ASN A 124 -7.35 2.91 -10.57
N THR A 125 -6.86 4.15 -10.59
CA THR A 125 -5.50 4.47 -11.04
C THR A 125 -4.50 4.44 -9.87
N ASN A 126 -3.27 4.88 -10.15
CA ASN A 126 -2.25 5.22 -9.15
C ASN A 126 -2.16 6.73 -8.89
N LEU A 127 -3.01 7.53 -9.54
CA LEU A 127 -3.00 8.99 -9.44
C LEU A 127 -3.81 9.47 -8.25
N ILE A 128 -3.27 10.45 -7.56
CA ILE A 128 -3.87 11.17 -6.45
C ILE A 128 -3.90 12.65 -6.85
N ALA A 129 -5.09 13.20 -7.07
CA ALA A 129 -5.29 14.59 -7.44
C ALA A 129 -5.68 15.44 -6.22
N MET A 130 -4.78 15.52 -5.25
CA MET A 130 -4.90 16.44 -4.12
C MET A 130 -3.53 16.85 -3.59
N ASN A 131 -3.45 18.06 -3.03
CA ASN A 131 -2.22 18.57 -2.44
C ASN A 131 -1.83 17.85 -1.14
N ILE A 132 -0.57 18.02 -0.72
CA ILE A 132 -0.03 17.36 0.48
C ILE A 132 -0.79 17.75 1.76
N THR A 133 -1.33 18.97 1.83
CA THR A 133 -2.12 19.42 2.99
C THR A 133 -3.42 18.62 3.11
N ASN A 134 -4.10 18.39 1.99
CA ASN A 134 -5.31 17.58 1.93
C ASN A 134 -4.99 16.11 2.21
N ILE A 135 -3.91 15.55 1.64
CA ILE A 135 -3.46 14.19 1.98
C ILE A 135 -3.23 14.05 3.48
N ARG A 136 -2.56 15.03 4.11
CA ARG A 136 -2.31 15.01 5.55
C ARG A 136 -3.60 15.07 6.36
N LYS A 137 -4.58 15.87 5.91
CA LYS A 137 -5.89 15.96 6.56
C LYS A 137 -6.67 14.64 6.42
N GLU A 138 -6.80 14.12 5.21
CA GLU A 138 -7.55 12.89 4.89
C GLU A 138 -6.97 11.64 5.57
N LEU A 139 -5.66 11.59 5.77
CA LEU A 139 -4.98 10.44 6.39
C LEU A 139 -4.56 10.68 7.84
N GLU A 140 -5.06 11.77 8.44
CA GLU A 140 -4.81 12.17 9.83
C GLU A 140 -3.31 12.22 10.20
N LEU A 141 -2.49 12.73 9.29
CA LEU A 141 -1.08 12.95 9.53
C LEU A 141 -0.84 14.24 10.31
N GLY A 142 0.04 14.18 11.30
CA GLY A 142 0.57 15.37 11.97
C GLY A 142 1.23 16.34 10.98
N LYS A 143 1.11 17.65 11.23
CA LYS A 143 1.60 18.73 10.35
C LYS A 143 3.08 18.59 9.96
N ASN A 144 3.91 18.06 10.87
CA ASN A 144 5.36 17.89 10.70
C ASN A 144 5.76 16.48 10.25
N ASN A 145 4.79 15.65 9.84
CA ASN A 145 5.09 14.29 9.39
C ASN A 145 5.75 14.31 8.00
N LEU A 146 6.93 13.68 7.91
CA LEU A 146 7.78 13.63 6.72
C LEU A 146 7.58 12.38 5.87
N ILE A 147 6.61 11.51 6.20
CA ILE A 147 6.44 10.20 5.56
C ILE A 147 6.25 10.30 4.03
N VAL A 148 5.54 11.32 3.57
CA VAL A 148 5.33 11.59 2.13
C VAL A 148 6.67 11.93 1.46
N ASP A 149 7.44 12.82 2.06
CA ASP A 149 8.75 13.24 1.53
C ASP A 149 9.73 12.05 1.52
N THR A 150 9.74 11.23 2.58
CA THR A 150 10.55 10.00 2.63
C THR A 150 10.16 9.01 1.54
N LEU A 151 8.87 8.83 1.27
CA LEU A 151 8.40 7.93 0.22
C LEU A 151 8.67 8.44 -1.19
N ILE A 152 8.70 9.77 -1.39
CA ILE A 152 9.18 10.39 -2.63
C ILE A 152 10.68 10.10 -2.80
N ASN A 153 11.48 10.36 -1.78
CA ASN A 153 12.93 10.13 -1.82
C ASN A 153 13.31 8.67 -2.04
N LYS A 154 12.50 7.73 -1.52
CA LYS A 154 12.67 6.29 -1.73
C LYS A 154 12.15 5.80 -3.10
N GLY A 155 11.51 6.66 -3.89
CA GLY A 155 11.00 6.32 -5.22
C GLY A 155 9.68 5.52 -5.21
N TYR A 156 8.90 5.57 -4.13
CA TYR A 156 7.57 4.93 -4.07
C TYR A 156 6.44 5.87 -4.48
N ILE A 157 6.68 7.17 -4.41
CA ILE A 157 5.75 8.22 -4.82
C ILE A 157 6.48 9.15 -5.80
N HIS A 158 5.86 9.42 -6.94
CA HIS A 158 6.27 10.50 -7.82
C HIS A 158 5.37 11.71 -7.59
N LYS A 159 5.95 12.89 -7.42
CA LYS A 159 5.20 14.15 -7.29
C LYS A 159 5.33 14.89 -8.62
N PHE A 160 4.22 15.08 -9.33
CA PHE A 160 4.21 15.84 -10.59
C PHE A 160 4.25 17.34 -10.32
N ASP A 161 3.37 17.79 -9.43
CA ASP A 161 3.22 19.19 -9.06
C ASP A 161 2.76 19.33 -7.60
N SER A 162 2.24 20.49 -7.21
CA SER A 162 1.79 20.74 -5.83
C SER A 162 0.47 20.02 -5.47
N THR A 163 -0.27 19.52 -6.45
CA THR A 163 -1.61 18.94 -6.32
C THR A 163 -1.73 17.51 -6.85
N HIS A 164 -0.73 16.97 -7.53
CA HIS A 164 -0.79 15.66 -8.17
C HIS A 164 0.38 14.76 -7.76
N PHE A 165 0.04 13.56 -7.27
CA PHE A 165 0.99 12.53 -6.85
C PHE A 165 0.65 11.19 -7.50
N TYR A 166 1.65 10.34 -7.67
CA TYR A 166 1.52 9.03 -8.30
C TYR A 166 2.22 7.95 -7.49
N ILE A 167 1.51 6.86 -7.20
CA ILE A 167 2.09 5.71 -6.49
C ILE A 167 2.80 4.79 -7.49
N LEU A 168 4.11 4.60 -7.32
CA LEU A 168 4.95 3.77 -8.20
C LEU A 168 4.95 2.28 -7.80
N ASN A 169 4.41 1.93 -6.63
CA ASN A 169 4.44 0.56 -6.12
C ASN A 169 3.44 -0.35 -6.86
N THR A 170 3.96 -1.23 -7.73
CA THR A 170 3.17 -2.19 -8.52
C THR A 170 2.68 -3.40 -7.73
N ASN A 171 2.99 -3.51 -6.43
CA ASN A 171 2.46 -4.56 -5.57
C ASN A 171 1.11 -4.18 -4.93
N ILE A 172 0.68 -2.92 -5.11
CA ILE A 172 -0.63 -2.42 -4.72
C ILE A 172 -1.41 -2.04 -5.99
N LEU A 173 -2.07 -3.02 -6.59
CA LEU A 173 -2.68 -2.92 -7.92
C LEU A 173 -4.16 -2.54 -7.89
N PHE A 174 -4.58 -1.96 -9.03
CA PHE A 174 -5.91 -2.15 -9.61
C PHE A 174 -5.78 -2.76 -11.02
N THR A 175 -6.90 -3.17 -11.59
CA THR A 175 -7.11 -4.30 -12.52
C THR A 175 -6.63 -4.16 -13.96
N SER A 176 -5.82 -5.14 -14.37
CA SER A 176 -5.47 -5.54 -15.75
C SER A 176 -4.29 -4.80 -16.40
N ASN A 177 -3.66 -5.47 -17.36
CA ASN A 177 -2.56 -4.92 -18.15
C ASN A 177 -2.97 -3.68 -18.97
N GLU A 178 -4.27 -3.49 -19.24
CA GLU A 178 -4.82 -2.33 -19.96
C GLU A 178 -4.70 -1.04 -19.13
N ASP A 179 -4.81 -1.12 -17.80
CA ASP A 179 -4.67 0.04 -16.90
C ASP A 179 -3.22 0.53 -16.81
N ARG A 180 -2.24 -0.34 -17.05
CA ARG A 180 -0.82 0.04 -17.05
C ARG A 180 -0.50 0.94 -18.25
N GLU A 181 -0.98 0.56 -19.43
CA GLU A 181 -0.95 1.35 -20.67
C GLU A 181 -1.69 2.69 -20.53
N ALA A 182 -2.92 2.66 -20.00
CA ALA A 182 -3.69 3.87 -19.74
C ALA A 182 -2.95 4.81 -18.76
N THR A 183 -2.29 4.24 -17.77
CA THR A 183 -1.52 5.02 -16.80
C THR A 183 -0.25 5.62 -17.41
N TYR A 184 0.48 4.91 -18.26
CA TYR A 184 1.60 5.49 -19.01
C TYR A 184 1.15 6.64 -19.91
N ARG A 185 0.02 6.50 -20.60
CA ARG A 185 -0.57 7.57 -21.43
C ARG A 185 -0.98 8.80 -20.61
N ILE A 186 -1.52 8.60 -19.41
CA ILE A 186 -1.85 9.70 -18.48
C ILE A 186 -0.56 10.43 -18.04
N ILE A 187 0.48 9.68 -17.66
CA ILE A 187 1.79 10.25 -17.30
C ILE A 187 2.41 11.03 -18.47
N GLU A 188 2.35 10.49 -19.69
CA GLU A 188 2.81 11.17 -20.92
C GLU A 188 2.00 12.44 -21.20
N SER A 189 0.69 12.42 -20.96
CA SER A 189 -0.18 13.60 -21.15
C SER A 189 0.09 14.73 -20.15
N PHE A 190 0.44 14.39 -18.90
CA PHE A 190 0.90 15.37 -17.91
C PHE A 190 2.34 15.83 -18.18
N GLY A 191 3.13 14.99 -18.87
CA GLY A 191 4.50 15.25 -19.27
C GLY A 191 4.64 16.05 -20.58
N HIS A 192 3.54 16.54 -21.17
CA HIS A 192 3.59 17.40 -22.38
C HIS A 192 4.14 18.80 -22.08
N CYS A 193 5.44 18.85 -21.79
CA CYS A 193 6.31 19.71 -22.57
C CYS A 193 6.40 19.07 -23.98
N PRO A 194 6.09 19.79 -25.08
CA PRO A 194 6.15 19.21 -26.42
C PRO A 194 7.48 18.51 -26.67
N GLN A 195 7.45 17.43 -27.47
CA GLN A 195 8.54 16.52 -27.84
C GLN A 195 9.89 17.17 -28.23
N PHE A 196 9.94 18.50 -28.36
CA PHE A 196 11.12 19.31 -28.64
C PHE A 196 11.97 19.67 -27.41
N CYS A 197 11.51 19.48 -26.17
CA CYS A 197 12.28 19.92 -25.00
C CYS A 197 13.17 18.85 -24.34
N VAL A 198 12.93 17.56 -24.58
CA VAL A 198 13.75 16.48 -23.99
C VAL A 198 15.02 16.21 -24.81
N ASN A 199 14.99 16.45 -26.12
CA ASN A 199 16.15 16.23 -27.01
C ASN A 199 17.26 17.28 -26.90
N ARG A 200 17.02 18.43 -26.24
CA ARG A 200 18.09 19.44 -26.08
C ARG A 200 18.92 19.23 -24.81
N LYS A 201 18.35 18.70 -23.72
CA LYS A 201 19.10 18.48 -22.46
C LYS A 201 19.90 17.17 -22.43
N LEU A 202 19.56 16.19 -23.27
CA LEU A 202 20.33 14.94 -23.40
C LEU A 202 21.46 15.03 -24.43
N GLN A 203 21.46 16.02 -25.34
CA GLN A 203 22.61 16.30 -26.21
C GLN A 203 23.71 17.10 -25.50
N ASP A 204 23.38 17.88 -24.46
CA ASP A 204 24.34 18.70 -23.72
C ASP A 204 24.98 17.98 -22.51
N SER A 205 24.59 16.74 -22.22
CA SER A 205 25.18 15.93 -21.14
C SER A 205 25.71 14.62 -21.70
N GLY A 206 26.98 14.61 -22.10
CA GLY A 206 27.69 13.46 -22.65
C GLY A 206 27.86 12.28 -21.69
N PHE A 207 26.76 11.63 -21.29
CA PHE A 207 26.76 10.37 -20.59
C PHE A 207 26.22 9.26 -21.52
N ILE A 208 27.17 8.54 -22.09
CA ILE A 208 27.00 7.35 -22.90
C ILE A 208 26.34 6.25 -22.05
N LEU A 209 25.16 5.79 -22.46
CA LEU A 209 24.67 4.44 -22.14
C LEU A 209 24.62 3.64 -23.45
N GLU A 210 25.81 3.28 -23.93
CA GLU A 210 25.99 2.11 -24.80
C GLU A 210 25.66 0.87 -23.98
N SER A 211 24.53 0.24 -24.28
CA SER A 211 24.30 -1.22 -24.28
C SER A 211 22.80 -1.52 -24.30
N CYS A 212 22.10 -0.95 -25.29
CA CYS A 212 20.90 -1.62 -25.79
C CYS A 212 21.38 -2.87 -26.54
N PHE A 213 21.16 -4.01 -25.90
CA PHE A 213 21.16 -5.37 -26.42
C PHE A 213 21.24 -5.49 -27.96
N GLN A 214 22.42 -5.91 -28.44
CA GLN A 214 22.55 -6.75 -29.62
C GLN A 214 22.14 -8.18 -29.22
N ILE A 215 21.14 -8.74 -29.90
CA ILE A 215 21.19 -9.89 -30.85
C ILE A 215 19.80 -9.98 -31.48
#